data_AF-A0A2R7M8M7-F1
#
_entry.id   AF-A0A2R7M8M7-F1
#
_cell.length_a   1.000
_cell.length_b   1.000
_cell.length_c   1.000
_cell.angle_alpha   90.00
_cell.angle_beta   90.00
_cell.angle_gamma   90.00
#
_symmetry.space_group_name_H-M   'P 1'
#
loop_
_entity.id
_entity.type
_entity.pdbx_description
1 polymer ?
#
loop_
_entity_poly.entity_id
_entity_poly.type
_entity_poly.pdbx_seq_one_letter_code
_entity_poly.pdbx_strand_id
1 'polypeptide(L)' 'MKMLTILAKLQGQFFNLMRIAIFIVMVWIGGLKAFQYEADGIVPFVANSPLMSFFYHNPSEYK' A
#
# COMPACT_ATOMS: atom_id res chain seq x y z
N MET A 1 28.65 17.16 -30.69
CA MET A 1 27.21 17.46 -30.99
C MET A 1 26.28 16.31 -30.61
N LYS A 2 26.43 15.09 -31.16
CA LYS A 2 25.52 13.93 -30.91
C LYS A 2 25.28 13.59 -29.43
N MET A 3 26.32 13.61 -28.60
CA MET A 3 26.24 13.26 -27.18
C MET A 3 25.31 14.20 -26.40
N LEU A 4 25.44 15.50 -26.61
CA LEU A 4 24.62 16.52 -25.94
C LEU A 4 23.14 16.38 -26.29
N THR A 5 22.83 16.01 -27.54
CA THR A 5 21.45 15.79 -28.00
C THR A 5 20.82 14.55 -27.36
N ILE A 6 21.62 13.50 -27.11
CA ILE A 6 21.15 12.29 -26.42
C ILE A 6 20.84 12.61 -24.95
N LEU A 7 21.74 13.34 -24.27
CA LEU A 7 21.53 13.77 -22.88
C LEU A 7 20.29 14.65 -22.74
N ALA A 8 20.08 15.59 -23.67
CA ALA A 8 18.91 16.47 -23.67
C ALA A 8 17.58 15.69 -23.82
N LYS A 9 17.56 14.61 -24.62
CA LYS A 9 16.39 13.75 -24.76
C LYS A 9 16.13 12.88 -23.52
N LEU A 10 17.19 12.39 -22.88
CA LEU A 10 17.07 11.58 -21.66
C LEU A 10 16.48 12.38 -20.49
N GLN A 11 16.83 13.67 -20.36
CA GLN A 11 16.32 14.52 -19.28
C GLN A 11 14.79 14.53 -19.20
N GLY A 12 14.10 14.62 -20.34
CA GLY A 12 12.63 14.56 -20.38
C GLY A 12 12.07 13.18 -19.97
N GLN A 13 12.73 12.10 -20.36
CA GLN A 13 12.33 10.75 -19.93
C GLN A 13 12.54 10.49 -18.44
N PHE A 14 13.59 11.05 -17.82
CA PHE A 14 13.83 10.90 -16.38
C PHE A 14 12.69 11.46 -15.53
N PHE A 15 12.12 12.59 -15.91
CA PHE A 15 10.98 13.16 -15.19
C PHE A 15 9.74 12.26 -15.25
N ASN A 16 9.48 11.66 -16.40
CA ASN A 16 8.37 10.73 -16.55
C ASN A 16 8.59 9.45 -15.73
N LEU A 17 9.82 8.92 -15.74
CA LEU A 17 10.19 7.75 -14.93
C LEU A 17 10.06 8.03 -13.42
N MET A 18 10.49 9.21 -12.96
CA MET A 18 10.36 9.62 -11.57
C MET A 18 8.89 9.70 -11.13
N ARG A 19 8.00 10.25 -11.97
CA ARG A 19 6.55 10.28 -11.68
C ARG A 19 5.97 8.88 -11.53
N ILE A 20 6.33 7.96 -12.41
CA ILE A 20 5.87 6.56 -12.35
C ILE A 20 6.41 5.87 -11.09
N ALA A 21 7.69 6.08 -10.75
CA ALA A 21 8.30 5.50 -9.56
C ALA A 21 7.58 5.97 -8.28
N ILE A 22 7.32 7.26 -8.14
CA ILE A 22 6.60 7.81 -6.98
C ILE A 22 5.17 7.25 -6.92
N PHE A 23 4.49 7.14 -8.06
CA PHE A 23 3.15 6.56 -8.14
C PHE A 23 3.12 5.11 -7.63
N ILE A 24 4.06 4.27 -8.06
CA ILE A 24 4.17 2.88 -7.61
C ILE A 24 4.37 2.81 -6.09
N VAL A 25 5.26 3.65 -5.55
CA VAL A 25 5.51 3.70 -4.10
C VAL A 25 4.26 4.11 -3.33
N MET A 26 3.52 5.13 -3.81
CA MET A 26 2.27 5.56 -3.17
C MET A 26 1.20 4.47 -3.21
N VAL A 27 1.03 3.78 -4.34
CA VAL A 27 0.09 2.67 -4.46
C VAL A 27 0.50 1.51 -3.54
N TRP A 28 1.78 1.21 -3.45
CA TRP A 28 2.29 0.13 -2.60
C TRP A 28 2.04 0.41 -1.11
N ILE A 29 2.44 1.59 -0.64
CA ILE A 29 2.26 2.00 0.76
C ILE A 29 0.78 2.13 1.10
N GLY A 30 0.00 2.78 0.23
CA GLY A 30 -1.44 2.97 0.43
C GLY A 30 -2.20 1.65 0.40
N GLY A 31 -1.85 0.75 -0.53
CA GLY A 31 -2.47 -0.57 -0.66
C GLY A 31 -2.25 -1.43 0.59
N LEU A 32 -1.01 -1.57 1.04
CA LEU A 32 -0.70 -2.36 2.26
C LEU A 32 -1.47 -1.85 3.48
N LYS A 33 -1.62 -0.52 3.60
CA LYS A 33 -2.33 0.09 4.73
C LYS A 33 -3.85 -0.04 4.63
N ALA A 34 -4.42 0.05 3.42
CA ALA A 34 -5.86 -0.08 3.19
C ALA A 34 -6.39 -1.47 3.55
N PHE A 35 -5.66 -2.53 3.18
CA PHE A 35 -6.05 -3.90 3.52
C PHE A 35 -5.97 -4.18 5.03
N GLN A 36 -4.96 -3.63 5.71
CA GLN A 36 -4.86 -3.75 7.17
C GLN A 36 -5.93 -2.94 7.90
N TYR A 37 -6.26 -1.74 7.41
CA TYR A 37 -7.27 -0.87 8.02
C TYR A 37 -8.69 -1.45 7.96
N GLU A 38 -9.09 -1.99 6.80
CA GLU A 38 -10.39 -2.65 6.65
C GLU A 38 -10.49 -3.93 7.49
N ALA A 39 -9.40 -4.69 7.61
CA ALA A 39 -9.35 -5.87 8.47
C ALA A 39 -9.51 -5.48 9.95
N ASP A 40 -8.74 -4.49 10.43
CA ASP A 40 -8.79 -4.02 11.82
C ASP A 40 -10.16 -3.44 12.21
N GLY A 41 -10.90 -2.85 11.26
CA GLY A 41 -12.26 -2.35 11.50
C GLY A 41 -13.31 -3.44 11.75
N ILE A 42 -13.11 -4.64 11.21
CA ILE A 42 -14.07 -5.76 11.30
C ILE A 42 -13.67 -6.78 12.39
N VAL A 43 -12.39 -6.78 12.80
CA VAL A 43 -11.85 -7.60 13.90
C VAL A 43 -12.71 -7.58 15.18
N PRO A 44 -13.17 -6.43 15.73
CA PRO A 44 -13.99 -6.43 16.95
C PRO A 44 -15.35 -7.12 16.77
N PHE A 45 -15.94 -7.05 15.58
CA PHE A 45 -17.22 -7.71 15.27
C PHE A 45 -17.06 -9.22 15.07
N VAL A 46 -15.94 -9.64 14.47
CA VAL A 46 -15.62 -11.05 14.24
C VAL A 46 -15.19 -11.72 15.55
N ALA A 47 -14.41 -11.03 16.38
CA ALA A 47 -13.93 -11.54 17.68
C ALA A 47 -15.07 -11.77 18.70
N ASN A 48 -16.18 -11.02 18.61
CA ASN A 48 -17.36 -11.20 19.46
C ASN A 48 -18.44 -12.13 18.84
N SER A 49 -18.19 -12.74 17.68
CA SER A 49 -19.13 -13.64 17.01
C SER A 49 -19.06 -15.09 17.55
N PRO A 50 -20.20 -15.78 17.75
CA PRO A 50 -20.23 -17.16 18.24
C PRO A 50 -19.51 -18.18 17.34
N LEU A 51 -19.33 -17.87 16.05
CA LEU A 51 -18.80 -18.82 15.05
C LEU A 51 -17.35 -18.51 14.63
N MET A 52 -16.90 -17.25 14.76
CA MET A 52 -15.56 -16.82 14.35
C MET A 52 -14.62 -16.46 15.51
N SER A 53 -15.13 -16.30 16.73
CA SER A 53 -14.32 -16.01 17.93
C SER A 53 -13.26 -17.07 18.24
N PHE A 54 -13.45 -18.31 17.77
CA PHE A 54 -12.52 -19.43 17.96
C PHE A 54 -11.19 -19.29 17.20
N PHE A 55 -11.14 -18.48 16.12
CA PHE A 55 -9.90 -18.25 15.35
C PHE A 55 -8.98 -17.20 16.00
N TYR A 56 -9.46 -16.46 17.00
CA TYR A 56 -8.69 -15.44 17.72
C TYR A 56 -8.25 -15.97 19.08
N HIS A 57 -6.95 -15.85 19.40
CA HIS A 57 -6.38 -16.32 20.68
C HIS A 57 -6.87 -15.50 21.89
N ASN A 58 -7.09 -14.18 21.73
CA ASN A 58 -7.50 -13.27 22.80
C ASN A 58 -8.63 -12.32 22.34
N PRO A 59 -9.87 -12.78 22.20
CA PRO A 59 -10.99 -11.94 21.73
C PRO A 59 -11.31 -10.75 22.67
N SER A 60 -10.86 -10.78 23.93
CA SER A 60 -11.06 -9.71 24.91
C SER A 60 -10.13 -8.49 24.75
N GLU A 61 -9.01 -8.63 24.04
CA GLU A 61 -8.09 -7.50 23.76
C GLU A 61 -8.57 -6.64 22.59
N TYR A 62 -9.49 -7.15 21.77
CA TYR A 62 -10.07 -6.49 20.59
C TYR A 62 -11.48 -5.93 20.85
N LYS A 63 -11.82 -5.64 22.11
CA LYS A 63 -13.09 -5.00 22.49
C LYS A 63 -13.11 -3.52 22.15
#